data_AF-A0A528D6F0-F1
#
_entry.id   AF-A0A528D6F0-F1
#
_cell.length_a   1.000
_cell.length_b   1.000
_cell.length_c   1.000
_cell.angle_alpha   90.00
_cell.angle_beta   90.00
_cell.angle_gamma   90.00
#
_symmetry.space_group_name_H-M   'P 1'
#
loop_
_entity.id
_entity.type
_entity.pdbx_description
1 polymer ?
#
loop_
_entity_poly.entity_id
_entity_poly.type
_entity_poly.pdbx_seq_one_letter_code
_entity_poly.pdbx_strand_id
1 'polypeptide(L)' 'AMLVIGDEILSGRTKDKNIGHLADIMTAIGIDLKEVRIVPDEEEEIVAAVNALRTRYSYVFTTGGIGPTHDDIT' A
#
# COMPACT_ATOMS: atom_id res chain seq x y z
N ALA A 1 -0.21 -8.47 -3.48
CA ALA A 1 -0.47 -7.73 -2.22
C ALA A 1 -0.45 -6.25 -2.50
N MET A 2 -1.03 -5.45 -1.61
CA MET A 2 -1.01 -3.99 -1.66
C MET A 2 -0.39 -3.44 -0.38
N LEU A 3 0.44 -2.42 -0.52
CA LEU A 3 1.00 -1.63 0.56
C LEU A 3 0.47 -0.20 0.44
N VAL A 4 -0.19 0.28 1.48
CA VAL A 4 -0.67 1.66 1.61
C VAL A 4 0.27 2.37 2.58
N ILE A 5 0.80 3.51 2.17
CA ILE A 5 1.74 4.33 2.95
C ILE A 5 1.04 5.65 3.22
N GLY A 6 0.90 6.04 4.48
CA GLY A 6 0.19 7.28 4.82
C GLY A 6 -0.34 7.31 6.24
N ASP A 7 0.15 8.24 7.05
CA ASP A 7 -0.34 8.52 8.40
C ASP A 7 -1.82 8.95 8.42
N GLU A 8 -2.30 9.60 7.36
CA GLU A 8 -3.69 10.02 7.24
C GLU A 8 -4.66 8.84 7.10
N ILE A 9 -4.18 7.71 6.57
CA ILE A 9 -4.96 6.47 6.47
C ILE A 9 -4.99 5.79 7.84
N LEU A 10 -3.83 5.68 8.51
CA LEU A 10 -3.73 5.09 9.85
C LEU A 10 -4.53 5.87 10.90
N SER A 11 -4.49 7.20 10.83
CA SER A 11 -5.26 8.09 11.71
C SER A 11 -6.75 8.15 11.38
N GLY A 12 -7.17 7.59 10.24
CA GLY A 12 -8.56 7.62 9.77
C GLY A 12 -9.04 8.99 9.30
N ARG A 13 -8.13 9.98 9.17
CA ARG A 13 -8.43 11.31 8.61
C ARG A 13 -8.91 11.19 7.17
N THR A 14 -8.29 10.28 6.42
CA THR A 14 -8.65 9.94 5.06
C THR A 14 -9.19 8.51 5.03
N LYS A 15 -10.37 8.32 4.42
CA LYS A 15 -10.86 6.98 4.14
C LYS A 15 -10.19 6.46 2.88
N ASP A 16 -9.54 5.31 3.00
CA ASP A 16 -9.01 4.62 1.82
C ASP A 16 -10.15 4.31 0.83
N LYS A 17 -9.83 4.54 -0.45
CA LYS A 17 -10.65 4.12 -1.60
C LYS A 17 -9.85 3.28 -2.58
N ASN A 18 -8.53 3.19 -2.40
CA ASN A 18 -7.64 2.57 -3.36
C ASN A 18 -7.69 1.04 -3.26
N ILE A 19 -7.90 0.50 -2.05
CA ILE A 19 -7.97 -0.95 -1.81
C ILE A 19 -9.10 -1.57 -2.62
N GLY A 20 -10.32 -1.02 -2.49
CA GLY A 20 -11.49 -1.53 -3.21
C GLY A 20 -11.32 -1.44 -4.72
N HIS A 21 -10.86 -0.28 -5.20
CA HIS A 21 -10.64 -0.06 -6.63
C HIS A 21 -9.61 -1.04 -7.22
N LEU A 22 -8.47 -1.24 -6.54
CA LEU A 22 -7.45 -2.19 -6.99
C LEU A 22 -7.96 -3.63 -6.93
N ALA A 23 -8.70 -4.01 -5.88
CA ALA A 23 -9.27 -5.35 -5.77
C ALA A 23 -10.24 -5.67 -6.92
N ASP A 24 -11.07 -4.71 -7.32
CA ASP A 24 -11.99 -4.87 -8.45
C ASP A 24 -11.23 -5.07 -9.77
N ILE A 25 -10.20 -4.24 -10.03
CA ILE A 25 -9.36 -4.36 -11.23
C ILE A 25 -8.63 -5.71 -11.26
N MET A 26 -7.98 -6.07 -10.16
CA MET A 26 -7.23 -7.33 -10.06
C MET A 26 -8.16 -8.54 -10.27
N THR A 27 -9.35 -8.51 -9.67
CA THR A 27 -10.38 -9.54 -9.84
C THR A 27 -10.82 -9.66 -11.30
N ALA A 28 -11.02 -8.53 -11.98
CA ALA A 28 -11.41 -8.51 -13.40
C ALA A 28 -10.37 -9.17 -14.33
N ILE A 29 -9.10 -9.19 -13.94
CA ILE A 29 -8.01 -9.83 -14.68
C ILE A 29 -7.59 -11.20 -14.10
N GLY A 30 -8.37 -11.75 -13.16
CA GLY A 30 -8.14 -13.08 -12.59
C GLY A 30 -6.99 -13.15 -11.57
N ILE A 31 -6.64 -12.03 -10.94
CA ILE A 31 -5.63 -11.96 -9.88
C ILE A 31 -6.32 -11.65 -8.55
N ASP A 32 -6.09 -12.48 -7.53
CA ASP A 32 -6.63 -12.25 -6.21
C ASP A 32 -5.75 -11.30 -5.38
N LEU A 33 -6.33 -10.24 -4.81
CA LEU A 33 -5.69 -9.44 -3.78
C LEU A 33 -5.71 -10.20 -2.44
N LYS A 34 -4.56 -10.80 -2.08
CA LYS A 34 -4.45 -11.68 -0.90
C LYS A 34 -4.07 -11.00 0.42
N GLU A 35 -3.45 -9.82 0.37
CA GLU A 35 -3.03 -9.08 1.56
C GLU A 35 -2.98 -7.59 1.24
N VAL A 36 -3.45 -6.78 2.18
CA VAL A 36 -3.25 -5.34 2.23
C VAL A 36 -2.58 -4.99 3.54
N ARG A 37 -1.54 -4.16 3.49
CA ARG A 37 -0.85 -3.62 4.67
C ARG A 37 -0.85 -2.10 4.60
N ILE A 38 -1.07 -1.45 5.73
CA ILE A 38 -1.03 0.01 5.88
C ILE A 38 0.11 0.34 6.84
N VAL A 39 1.01 1.25 6.46
CA VAL A 39 2.20 1.66 7.24
C VAL A 39 2.30 3.19 7.29
N PRO A 40 2.99 3.75 8.31
CA PRO A 40 3.24 5.19 8.38
C PRO A 40 4.25 5.63 7.31
N ASP A 41 4.38 6.96 7.15
CA ASP A 41 5.40 7.60 6.29
C ASP A 41 6.80 7.56 6.93
N GLU A 42 7.23 6.35 7.31
CA GLU A 42 8.53 6.07 7.95
C GLU A 42 9.33 5.08 7.11
N GLU A 43 10.55 5.46 6.70
CA GLU A 43 11.39 4.68 5.78
C GLU A 43 11.60 3.24 6.24
N GLU A 44 11.89 3.05 7.55
CA GLU A 44 12.12 1.73 8.12
C GLU A 44 10.89 0.82 8.01
N GLU A 45 9.70 1.36 8.26
CA GLU A 45 8.43 0.63 8.18
C GLU A 45 8.06 0.30 6.73
N ILE A 46 8.28 1.24 5.80
CA ILE A 46 8.08 1.03 4.35
C ILE A 46 9.00 -0.10 3.86
N VAL A 47 10.30 -0.02 4.17
CA VAL A 47 11.30 -1.03 3.77
C VAL A 47 10.97 -2.39 4.37
N ALA A 48 10.61 -2.46 5.64
CA ALA A 48 10.22 -3.70 6.30
C ALA A 48 8.99 -4.33 5.64
N ALA A 49 7.96 -3.54 5.35
CA ALA A 49 6.73 -4.00 4.71
C ALA A 49 6.97 -4.48 3.28
N VAL A 50 7.71 -3.73 2.46
CA VAL A 50 8.05 -4.14 1.09
C VAL A 50 8.82 -5.46 1.11
N ASN A 51 9.81 -5.61 1.99
CA ASN A 51 10.60 -6.84 2.09
C ASN A 51 9.77 -8.05 2.55
N ALA A 52 8.83 -7.85 3.48
CA ALA A 52 7.91 -8.90 3.90
C ALA A 52 6.92 -9.31 2.80
N LEU A 53 6.45 -8.36 1.98
CA LEU A 53 5.46 -8.63 0.92
C LEU A 53 6.11 -9.23 -0.33
N ARG A 54 7.25 -8.70 -0.79
CA ARG A 54 7.93 -9.16 -2.01
C ARG A 54 8.41 -10.61 -1.92
N THR A 55 8.63 -11.12 -0.71
CA THR A 55 9.05 -12.51 -0.49
C THR A 55 7.89 -13.50 -0.54
N ARG A 56 6.65 -13.02 -0.36
CA ARG A 56 5.44 -13.85 -0.27
C ARG A 56 4.53 -13.75 -1.49
N TYR A 57 4.60 -12.66 -2.25
CA TYR A 57 3.68 -12.37 -3.35
C TYR A 57 4.41 -12.02 -4.63
N SER A 58 3.89 -12.51 -5.77
CA SER A 58 4.44 -12.23 -7.10
C SER A 58 4.27 -10.76 -7.52
N TYR A 59 3.19 -10.12 -7.09
CA TYR A 59 2.90 -8.71 -7.36
C TYR A 59 2.72 -7.96 -6.04
N VAL A 60 3.39 -6.82 -5.93
CA VAL A 60 3.25 -5.86 -4.82
C VAL A 60 2.94 -4.50 -5.44
N PHE A 61 1.79 -3.94 -5.07
CA PHE A 61 1.38 -2.59 -5.47
C PHE A 61 1.54 -1.65 -4.29
N THR A 62 2.06 -0.45 -4.52
CA THR A 62 2.18 0.61 -3.51
C THR A 62 1.23 1.77 -3.82
N THR A 63 0.79 2.50 -2.80
CA THR A 63 0.07 3.76 -2.95
C THR A 63 0.33 4.65 -1.73
N GLY A 64 0.28 5.98 -1.94
CA GLY A 64 0.70 6.97 -0.96
C GLY A 64 2.20 7.30 -1.06
N GLY A 65 2.63 8.36 -0.38
CA GLY A 65 4.03 8.79 -0.26
C GLY A 65 4.76 9.12 -1.58
N ILE A 66 4.07 9.63 -2.61
CA ILE A 66 4.62 10.02 -3.93
C ILE A 66 4.31 11.47 -4.34
N GLY A 67 3.82 12.29 -3.42
CA GLY A 67 3.58 13.71 -3.61
C GLY A 67 4.85 14.58 -3.52
N PRO A 68 4.70 15.91 -3.37
CA PRO A 68 5.81 16.86 -3.34
C PRO A 68 6.33 17.19 -1.92
N THR A 69 5.86 16.53 -0.86
CA THR A 69 6.22 16.84 0.52
C THR A 69 7.41 16.01 1.01
N HIS A 70 7.98 16.35 2.18
CA HIS A 70 9.21 15.71 2.66
C HIS A 70 8.98 14.31 3.24
N ASP A 71 7.74 14.02 3.60
CA ASP A 71 7.21 12.73 4.05
C ASP A 71 6.81 11.82 2.86
N ASP A 72 6.85 12.30 1.61
CA ASP A 72 6.65 11.46 0.43
C ASP A 72 7.91 10.65 0.09
N ILE A 73 8.05 9.46 0.67
CA ILE A 73 9.27 8.63 0.63
C ILE A 73 9.03 7.16 0.21
N THR A 74 7.95 6.88 -0.53
CA THR A 74 7.61 5.54 -1.03
C THR A 74 8.61 5.01 -2.06
#